data_AF-A0A7S1IUW0-F1
#
_entry.id   AF-A0A7S1IUW0-F1
#
_cell.length_a   1.000
_cell.length_b   1.000
_cell.length_c   1.000
_cell.angle_alpha   90.00
_cell.angle_beta   90.00
_cell.angle_gamma   90.00
#
_symmetry.space_group_name_H-M   'P 1'
#
loop_
_entity.id
_entity.type
_entity.pdbx_description
1 polymer ?
#
loop_
_entity_poly.entity_id
_entity_poly.type
_entity_poly.pdbx_seq_one_letter_code
_entity_poly.pdbx_strand_id
1 'polypeptide(L)'
;MHPHALALAAAFSVPQIAYLWLTGESSTALDLWTSIGRGVCMSYTQVAWWAWMVLIVFSLERWTYITVWLNSASFMKLCKKLRFALPAHEVLAHSLVCNKLIQLSSCLFVHFAIQNFSFPSDKPYTVFTAVQLLLIGQFLNWAVYGTIGKKGVYYGCRLGADVPWVEGCPFTCCPHPQYVGAMLSLLGLGMLTITPFHSANGMWLMMSSQWVFYVLTMYVEEKL
;
A
#
# COMPACT_ATOMS: atom_id res chain seq x y z
N MET A 1 -22.94 10.19 1.44
CA MET A 1 -21.78 9.96 0.55
C MET A 1 -21.27 11.34 0.14
N HIS A 2 -20.06 11.74 0.57
CA HIS A 2 -19.57 13.12 0.40
C HIS A 2 -19.40 13.49 -1.08
N PRO A 3 -19.76 14.72 -1.51
CA PRO A 3 -19.64 15.16 -2.91
C PRO A 3 -18.22 15.06 -3.46
N HIS A 4 -17.19 15.14 -2.61
CA HIS A 4 -15.79 14.99 -2.98
C HIS A 4 -15.39 13.55 -3.33
N ALA A 5 -16.00 12.55 -2.68
CA ALA A 5 -15.77 11.15 -3.02
C ALA A 5 -16.38 10.79 -4.39
N LEU A 6 -17.53 11.39 -4.70
CA LEU A 6 -18.18 11.28 -6.03
C LEU A 6 -17.38 12.01 -7.12
N ALA A 7 -16.83 13.19 -6.81
CA ALA A 7 -15.97 13.93 -7.72
C ALA A 7 -14.66 13.18 -8.01
N LEU A 8 -14.04 12.57 -6.99
CA LEU A 8 -12.89 11.69 -7.17
C LEU A 8 -13.29 10.50 -8.05
N ALA A 9 -14.30 9.72 -7.66
CA ALA A 9 -14.78 8.55 -8.40
C ALA A 9 -15.11 8.85 -9.88
N ALA A 10 -15.74 10.00 -10.14
CA ALA A 10 -16.05 10.47 -11.49
C ALA A 10 -14.78 10.88 -12.27
N ALA A 11 -13.82 11.55 -11.62
CA ALA A 11 -12.54 11.88 -12.26
C ALA A 11 -11.73 10.63 -12.67
N PHE A 12 -11.88 9.49 -11.98
CA PHE A 12 -11.28 8.22 -12.40
C PHE A 12 -12.07 7.54 -13.51
N SER A 13 -13.36 7.35 -13.30
CA SER A 13 -14.18 6.48 -14.14
C SER A 13 -14.54 7.14 -15.49
N VAL A 14 -14.72 8.46 -15.55
CA VAL A 14 -15.17 9.14 -16.78
C VAL A 14 -14.13 9.09 -17.90
N PRO A 15 -12.82 9.37 -17.69
CA PRO A 15 -11.82 9.23 -18.74
C PRO A 15 -11.63 7.78 -19.20
N GLN A 16 -11.76 6.83 -18.28
CA GLN A 16 -11.62 5.39 -18.55
C GLN A 16 -12.82 4.84 -19.35
N ILE A 17 -14.04 5.23 -18.96
CA ILE A 17 -15.27 4.91 -19.69
C ILE A 17 -15.24 5.59 -21.07
N ALA A 18 -14.84 6.86 -21.16
CA ALA A 18 -14.72 7.57 -22.43
C ALA A 18 -13.68 6.90 -23.35
N TYR A 19 -12.51 6.53 -22.83
CA TYR A 19 -11.51 5.81 -23.61
C TYR A 19 -12.00 4.44 -24.08
N LEU A 20 -12.55 3.61 -23.18
CA LEU A 20 -13.08 2.27 -23.54
C LEU A 20 -14.23 2.36 -24.53
N TRP A 21 -15.06 3.41 -24.44
CA TRP A 21 -16.13 3.69 -25.38
C TRP A 21 -15.57 4.14 -26.75
N LEU A 22 -14.51 4.95 -26.76
CA LEU A 22 -13.84 5.42 -27.97
C LEU A 22 -13.04 4.32 -28.68
N THR A 23 -12.53 3.32 -27.95
CA THR A 23 -11.74 2.21 -28.54
C THR A 23 -12.54 0.94 -28.81
N GLY A 24 -13.79 0.85 -28.35
CA GLY A 24 -14.66 -0.32 -28.56
C GLY A 24 -14.27 -1.56 -27.76
N GLU A 25 -13.40 -1.44 -26.75
CA GLU A 25 -12.79 -2.55 -26.00
C GLU A 25 -13.55 -2.92 -24.70
N SER A 26 -14.87 -3.01 -24.71
CA SER A 26 -15.66 -3.28 -23.49
C SER A 26 -15.41 -4.64 -22.83
N SER A 27 -14.86 -5.62 -23.57
CA SER A 27 -14.46 -6.94 -23.06
C SER A 27 -13.19 -6.90 -22.18
N THR A 28 -12.35 -5.88 -22.27
CA THR A 28 -11.03 -5.88 -21.61
C THR A 28 -11.08 -5.52 -20.12
N ALA A 29 -12.11 -4.81 -19.66
CA ALA A 29 -12.32 -4.56 -18.23
C ALA A 29 -12.67 -5.87 -17.50
N LEU A 30 -13.50 -6.71 -18.11
CA LEU A 30 -13.82 -8.05 -17.61
C LEU A 30 -12.57 -8.96 -17.63
N ASP A 31 -11.71 -8.83 -18.66
CA ASP A 31 -10.43 -9.56 -18.71
C ASP A 31 -9.45 -9.13 -17.61
N LEU A 32 -9.39 -7.83 -17.27
CA LEU A 32 -8.58 -7.34 -16.16
C LEU A 32 -9.08 -7.92 -14.83
N TRP A 33 -10.40 -7.87 -14.58
CA TRP A 33 -11.01 -8.43 -13.37
C TRP A 33 -10.84 -9.95 -13.28
N THR A 34 -10.98 -10.67 -14.39
CA THR A 34 -10.75 -12.13 -14.42
C THR A 34 -9.27 -12.49 -14.32
N SER A 35 -8.35 -11.63 -14.76
CA SER A 35 -6.90 -11.82 -14.57
C SER A 35 -6.51 -11.63 -13.10
N ILE A 36 -7.03 -10.57 -12.45
CA ILE A 36 -6.89 -10.35 -11.01
C ILE A 36 -7.49 -11.54 -10.24
N GLY A 37 -8.70 -11.97 -10.60
CA GLY A 37 -9.37 -13.11 -9.95
C GLY A 37 -8.62 -14.43 -10.12
N ARG A 38 -8.09 -14.73 -11.31
CA ARG A 38 -7.29 -15.94 -11.57
C ARG A 38 -5.95 -15.93 -10.83
N GLY A 39 -5.29 -14.77 -10.71
CA GLY A 39 -4.05 -14.63 -9.95
C GLY A 39 -4.22 -14.86 -8.43
N VAL A 40 -5.41 -14.59 -7.89
CA VAL A 40 -5.76 -14.84 -6.48
C VAL A 40 -6.06 -16.32 -6.22
N CYS A 41 -6.59 -17.06 -7.21
CA CYS A 41 -7.03 -18.45 -7.08
C CYS A 41 -5.94 -19.51 -7.39
N MET A 42 -4.66 -19.16 -7.37
CA MET A 42 -3.60 -20.14 -7.59
C MET A 42 -3.61 -21.26 -6.55
N SER A 43 -3.44 -22.50 -7.00
CA SER A 43 -3.30 -23.70 -6.17
C SER A 43 -2.12 -23.57 -5.20
N TYR A 44 -2.34 -23.87 -3.91
CA TYR A 44 -1.34 -23.87 -2.83
C TYR A 44 -0.06 -24.68 -3.14
N THR A 45 -0.13 -25.66 -4.04
CA THR A 45 1.02 -26.52 -4.41
C THR A 45 2.06 -25.86 -5.31
N GLN A 46 1.77 -24.69 -5.90
CA GLN A 46 2.66 -23.96 -6.81
C GLN A 46 3.23 -22.67 -6.21
N VAL A 47 2.81 -22.28 -4.99
CA VAL A 47 3.35 -21.11 -4.32
C VAL A 47 4.77 -21.43 -3.86
N ALA A 48 5.75 -20.91 -4.60
CA ALA A 48 7.15 -21.14 -4.31
C ALA A 48 7.51 -20.63 -2.90
N TRP A 49 8.42 -21.33 -2.22
CA TRP A 49 8.80 -21.07 -0.83
C TRP A 49 9.25 -19.62 -0.55
N TRP A 50 9.76 -18.92 -1.58
CA TRP A 50 10.13 -17.51 -1.49
C TRP A 50 8.92 -16.61 -1.18
N ALA A 51 7.70 -16.97 -1.61
CA ALA A 51 6.50 -16.17 -1.39
C ALA A 51 6.17 -16.10 0.10
N TRP A 52 6.32 -17.22 0.81
CA TRP A 52 6.16 -17.27 2.26
C TRP A 52 7.20 -16.42 2.99
N MET A 53 8.44 -16.41 2.52
CA MET A 53 9.50 -15.56 3.09
C MET A 53 9.19 -14.08 2.90
N VAL A 54 8.72 -13.67 1.71
CA VAL A 54 8.33 -12.28 1.49
C VAL A 54 7.10 -11.91 2.31
N LEU A 55 6.11 -12.80 2.45
CA LEU A 55 4.95 -12.58 3.30
C LEU A 55 5.34 -12.36 4.77
N ILE A 56 6.31 -13.13 5.28
CA ILE A 56 6.85 -12.92 6.63
C ILE A 56 7.47 -11.53 6.73
N VAL A 57 8.37 -11.17 5.80
CA VAL A 57 9.01 -9.83 5.77
C VAL A 57 7.97 -8.71 5.72
N PHE A 58 6.93 -8.89 4.91
CA PHE A 58 5.80 -7.99 4.74
C PHE A 58 4.99 -7.81 6.03
N SER A 59 4.79 -8.89 6.77
CA SER A 59 4.04 -8.87 8.04
C SER A 59 4.80 -8.14 9.16
N LEU A 60 6.14 -8.09 9.12
CA LEU A 60 6.96 -7.50 10.19
C LEU A 60 6.69 -6.00 10.39
N GLU A 61 6.48 -5.24 9.30
CA GLU A 61 6.13 -3.81 9.39
C GLU A 61 4.84 -3.63 10.19
N ARG A 62 3.82 -4.44 9.87
CA ARG A 62 2.47 -4.34 10.42
C ARG A 62 2.40 -4.85 11.84
N TRP A 63 3.13 -5.93 12.12
CA TRP A 63 3.34 -6.41 13.48
C TRP A 63 4.01 -5.34 14.35
N THR A 64 5.04 -4.67 13.84
CA THR A 64 5.72 -3.57 14.56
C THR A 64 4.75 -2.40 14.81
N TYR A 65 3.98 -2.00 13.79
CA TYR A 65 2.96 -0.97 13.92
C TYR A 65 1.93 -1.31 15.02
N ILE A 66 1.31 -2.49 14.93
CA ILE A 66 0.26 -2.91 15.89
C ILE A 66 0.82 -3.05 17.30
N THR A 67 2.00 -3.64 17.47
CA THR A 67 2.62 -3.81 18.81
C THR A 67 2.96 -2.47 19.46
N VAL A 68 3.44 -1.50 18.69
CA VAL A 68 3.72 -0.15 19.22
C VAL A 68 2.44 0.62 19.50
N TRP A 69 1.39 0.43 18.69
CA TRP A 69 0.07 1.01 18.96
C TRP A 69 -0.52 0.49 20.28
N LEU A 70 -0.57 -0.83 20.44
CA LEU A 70 -1.18 -1.48 21.60
C LEU A 70 -0.35 -1.34 22.88
N ASN A 71 0.98 -1.19 22.77
CA ASN A 71 1.88 -1.17 23.92
C ASN A 71 2.91 -0.03 23.84
N SER A 72 2.43 1.18 23.55
CA SER A 72 3.26 2.38 23.40
C SER A 72 4.12 2.66 24.63
N ALA A 73 3.61 2.42 25.83
CA ALA A 73 4.34 2.61 27.09
C ALA A 73 5.56 1.69 27.20
N SER A 74 5.43 0.40 26.83
CA SER A 74 6.56 -0.53 26.84
C SER A 74 7.58 -0.19 25.76
N PHE A 75 7.13 0.23 24.58
CA PHE A 75 8.02 0.69 23.52
C PHE A 75 8.82 1.93 23.94
N MET A 76 8.19 2.91 24.58
CA MET A 76 8.89 4.08 25.14
C MET A 76 9.90 3.69 26.23
N LYS A 77 9.56 2.74 27.12
CA LYS A 77 10.49 2.20 28.12
C LYS A 77 11.68 1.50 27.47
N LEU A 78 11.44 0.71 26.42
CA LEU A 78 12.49 0.04 25.65
C LEU A 78 13.42 1.05 24.99
N CYS A 79 12.88 2.10 24.36
CA CYS A 79 13.69 3.15 23.74
C CYS A 79 14.60 3.85 24.76
N LYS A 80 14.08 4.16 25.95
CA LYS A 80 14.86 4.72 27.06
C LYS A 80 15.93 3.75 27.57
N LYS A 81 15.59 2.46 27.72
CA LYS A 81 16.51 1.40 28.17
C LYS A 81 17.68 1.22 27.20
N LEU A 82 17.39 1.23 25.90
CA LEU A 82 18.39 1.15 24.83
C LEU A 82 19.13 2.47 24.59
N ARG A 83 18.78 3.53 25.33
CA ARG A 83 19.41 4.86 25.29
C ARG A 83 19.50 5.44 23.87
N PHE A 84 18.44 5.27 23.07
CA PHE A 84 18.38 5.94 21.78
C PHE A 84 18.41 7.47 21.98
N ALA A 85 19.23 8.15 21.18
CA ALA A 85 19.33 9.61 21.19
C ALA A 85 18.10 10.30 20.55
N LEU A 86 17.32 9.54 19.76
CA LEU A 86 16.15 10.03 19.04
C LEU A 86 14.87 9.83 19.86
N PRO A 87 13.84 10.68 19.65
CA PRO A 87 12.53 10.45 20.26
C PRO A 87 11.89 9.15 19.73
N ALA A 88 11.03 8.53 20.53
CA ALA A 88 10.48 7.20 20.24
C ALA A 88 9.76 7.11 18.88
N HIS A 89 9.02 8.15 18.48
CA HIS A 89 8.35 8.20 17.17
C HIS A 89 9.34 8.24 16.00
N GLU A 90 10.53 8.83 16.19
CA GLU A 90 11.58 8.77 15.17
C GLU A 90 12.29 7.43 15.14
N VAL A 91 12.50 6.78 16.28
CA VAL A 91 13.04 5.41 16.32
C VAL A 91 12.10 4.47 15.57
N LEU A 92 10.79 4.59 15.80
CA LEU A 92 9.77 3.85 15.05
C LEU A 92 9.86 4.16 13.55
N ALA A 93 9.90 5.44 13.17
CA ALA A 93 10.00 5.85 11.77
C ALA A 93 11.22 5.24 11.06
N HIS A 94 12.40 5.28 11.67
CA HIS A 94 13.61 4.69 11.09
C HIS A 94 13.51 3.17 10.98
N SER A 95 12.98 2.50 12.01
CA SER A 95 12.74 1.04 11.96
C SER A 95 11.83 0.65 10.79
N LEU A 96 10.76 1.42 10.57
CA LEU A 96 9.82 1.18 9.48
C LEU A 96 10.41 1.49 8.10
N VAL A 97 11.24 2.53 7.97
CA VAL A 97 11.99 2.80 6.73
C VAL A 97 12.95 1.65 6.43
N CYS A 98 13.72 1.17 7.41
CA CYS A 98 14.58 0.00 7.26
C CYS A 98 13.78 -1.22 6.81
N ASN A 99 12.63 -1.47 7.44
CA ASN A 99 11.74 -2.56 7.05
C ASN A 99 11.24 -2.37 5.61
N LYS A 100 10.87 -1.15 5.19
CA LYS A 100 10.40 -0.86 3.84
C LYS A 100 11.47 -1.10 2.78
N LEU A 101 12.73 -0.78 3.09
CA LEU A 101 13.87 -1.09 2.22
C LEU A 101 14.08 -2.61 2.08
N ILE A 102 13.94 -3.36 3.18
CA ILE A 102 14.00 -4.83 3.14
C ILE A 102 12.85 -5.38 2.29
N GLN A 103 11.61 -4.93 2.51
CA GLN A 103 10.45 -5.32 1.70
C GLN A 103 10.66 -5.04 0.21
N LEU A 104 11.10 -3.82 -0.13
CA LEU A 104 11.36 -3.44 -1.52
C LEU A 104 12.46 -4.32 -2.13
N SER A 105 13.55 -4.56 -1.39
CA SER A 105 14.66 -5.41 -1.84
C SER A 105 14.19 -6.85 -2.06
N SER A 106 13.38 -7.40 -1.15
CA SER A 106 12.81 -8.74 -1.28
C SER A 106 11.87 -8.84 -2.48
N CYS A 107 11.02 -7.83 -2.72
CA CYS A 107 10.14 -7.79 -3.90
C CYS A 107 10.93 -7.72 -5.20
N LEU A 108 11.93 -6.83 -5.28
CA LEU A 108 12.77 -6.71 -6.46
C LEU A 108 13.54 -8.01 -6.71
N PHE A 109 14.11 -8.61 -5.66
CA PHE A 109 14.80 -9.89 -5.76
C PHE A 109 13.89 -10.98 -6.36
N VAL A 110 12.68 -11.14 -5.83
CA VAL A 110 11.70 -12.11 -6.35
C VAL A 110 11.27 -11.76 -7.78
N HIS A 111 11.01 -10.49 -8.06
CA HIS A 111 10.63 -10.03 -9.40
C HIS A 111 11.69 -10.45 -10.43
N PHE A 112 12.95 -10.08 -10.20
CA PHE A 112 14.05 -10.43 -11.09
C PHE A 112 14.39 -11.92 -11.11
N ALA A 113 14.11 -12.66 -10.03
CA ALA A 113 14.27 -14.11 -10.00
C ALA A 113 13.23 -14.84 -10.86
N ILE A 114 12.03 -14.26 -11.02
CA ILE A 114 10.98 -14.79 -11.90
C ILE A 114 11.27 -14.43 -13.35
N GLN A 115 11.49 -13.15 -13.63
CA GLN A 115 11.72 -12.66 -14.99
C GLN A 115 12.49 -11.34 -14.95
N ASN A 116 13.33 -11.09 -15.96
CA ASN A 116 13.90 -9.76 -16.17
C ASN A 116 12.79 -8.72 -16.38
N PHE A 117 13.09 -7.46 -16.04
CA PHE A 117 12.14 -6.37 -16.17
C PHE A 117 11.59 -6.27 -17.60
N SER A 118 10.28 -6.39 -17.71
CA SER A 118 9.54 -6.22 -18.96
C SER A 118 8.24 -5.52 -18.65
N PHE A 119 7.87 -4.54 -19.47
CA PHE A 119 6.57 -3.90 -19.32
C PHE A 119 5.48 -4.93 -19.65
N PRO A 120 4.52 -5.16 -18.75
CA PRO A 120 3.52 -6.21 -18.90
C PRO A 120 2.37 -5.81 -19.83
N SER A 121 2.20 -4.52 -20.13
CA SER A 121 1.09 -4.02 -20.92
C SER A 121 1.55 -3.11 -22.05
N ASP A 122 1.36 -3.57 -23.28
CA ASP A 122 1.45 -2.76 -24.49
C ASP A 122 0.23 -1.85 -24.66
N LYS A 123 -0.78 -2.00 -23.78
CA LYS A 123 -2.06 -1.30 -23.89
C LYS A 123 -1.98 0.06 -23.17
N PRO A 124 -2.10 1.17 -23.91
CA PRO A 124 -1.88 2.51 -23.35
C PRO A 124 -2.85 2.86 -22.21
N TYR A 125 -4.07 2.32 -22.20
CA TYR A 125 -5.02 2.55 -21.10
C TYR A 125 -4.58 1.93 -19.77
N THR A 126 -3.88 0.78 -19.81
CA THR A 126 -3.42 0.13 -18.59
C THR A 126 -2.31 0.96 -17.96
N VAL A 127 -1.38 1.43 -18.78
CA VAL A 127 -0.29 2.33 -18.35
C VAL A 127 -0.88 3.63 -17.81
N PHE A 128 -1.82 4.24 -18.52
CA PHE A 128 -2.48 5.46 -18.09
C PHE A 128 -3.18 5.29 -16.73
N THR A 129 -4.00 4.24 -16.58
CA THR A 129 -4.69 3.92 -15.32
C THR A 129 -3.70 3.68 -14.20
N ALA A 130 -2.63 2.93 -14.45
CA ALA A 130 -1.62 2.61 -13.45
C ALA A 130 -0.86 3.87 -12.97
N VAL A 131 -0.49 4.76 -13.90
CA VAL A 131 0.14 6.04 -13.57
C VAL A 131 -0.81 6.92 -12.76
N GLN A 132 -2.09 6.99 -13.11
CA GLN A 132 -3.08 7.73 -12.32
C GLN A 132 -3.18 7.20 -10.88
N LEU A 133 -3.27 5.88 -10.70
CA LEU A 133 -3.33 5.25 -9.39
C LEU A 133 -2.07 5.55 -8.55
N LEU A 134 -0.89 5.52 -9.18
CA LEU A 134 0.37 5.90 -8.54
C LEU A 134 0.36 7.36 -8.10
N LEU A 135 0.05 8.29 -9.01
CA LEU A 135 0.05 9.73 -8.72
C LEU A 135 -0.90 10.07 -7.58
N ILE A 136 -2.09 9.50 -7.59
CA ILE A 136 -3.11 9.76 -6.58
C ILE A 136 -2.73 9.10 -5.25
N GLY A 137 -2.20 7.88 -5.31
CA GLY A 137 -1.69 7.21 -4.13
C GLY A 137 -0.57 7.98 -3.45
N GLN A 138 0.38 8.51 -4.23
CA GLN A 138 1.45 9.35 -3.72
C GLN A 138 0.96 10.71 -3.24
N PHE A 139 -0.01 11.33 -3.93
CA PHE A 139 -0.64 12.57 -3.49
C PHE A 139 -1.30 12.42 -2.11
N LEU A 140 -2.06 11.35 -1.89
CA LEU A 140 -2.68 11.10 -0.58
C LEU A 140 -1.64 10.92 0.52
N ASN A 141 -0.57 10.15 0.27
CA ASN A 141 0.53 10.00 1.20
C ASN A 141 1.20 11.35 1.51
N TRP A 142 1.55 12.11 0.48
CA TRP A 142 2.17 13.43 0.62
C TRP A 142 1.27 14.40 1.39
N ALA A 143 -0.03 14.43 1.10
CA ALA A 143 -0.99 15.28 1.78
C ALA A 143 -1.11 14.94 3.28
N VAL A 144 -1.08 13.65 3.66
CA VAL A 144 -1.05 13.24 5.06
C VAL A 144 0.21 13.74 5.76
N TYR A 145 1.39 13.52 5.16
CA TYR A 145 2.65 14.03 5.72
C TYR A 145 2.66 15.56 5.82
N GLY A 146 2.07 16.28 4.86
CA GLY A 146 1.95 17.73 4.91
C GLY A 146 0.99 18.22 6.00
N THR A 147 -0.02 17.43 6.35
CA THR A 147 -1.10 17.83 7.27
C THR A 147 -0.76 17.54 8.74
N ILE A 148 -0.36 16.30 9.06
CA ILE A 148 -0.09 15.87 10.44
C ILE A 148 1.41 15.68 10.73
N GLY A 149 2.26 15.91 9.72
CA GLY A 149 3.70 15.77 9.84
C GLY A 149 4.16 14.32 10.03
N LYS A 150 5.49 14.15 10.02
CA LYS A 150 6.14 12.87 10.37
C LYS A 150 5.69 12.37 11.76
N LYS A 151 5.52 13.28 12.71
CA LYS A 151 5.11 12.94 14.08
C LYS A 151 3.73 12.31 14.12
N GLY A 152 2.75 12.85 13.40
CA GLY A 152 1.41 12.27 13.34
C GLY A 152 1.39 10.89 12.69
N VAL A 153 2.13 10.72 11.58
CA VAL A 153 2.21 9.45 10.84
C VAL A 153 2.80 8.31 11.67
N TYR A 154 3.80 8.60 12.51
CA TYR A 154 4.51 7.58 13.31
C TYR A 154 4.07 7.59 14.77
N TYR A 155 2.76 7.70 15.00
CA TYR A 155 2.12 7.57 16.32
C TYR A 155 2.67 8.52 17.39
N GLY A 156 3.07 9.73 16.99
CA GLY A 156 3.53 10.77 17.89
C GLY A 156 2.58 10.98 19.08
N CYS A 157 1.27 11.02 18.82
CA CYS A 157 0.24 11.17 19.86
C CYS A 157 0.29 10.08 20.94
N ARG A 158 0.58 8.82 20.56
CA ARG A 158 0.72 7.69 21.50
C ARG A 158 2.11 7.62 22.14
N LEU A 159 3.11 8.25 21.51
CA LEU A 159 4.52 8.25 21.90
C LEU A 159 4.97 9.56 22.57
N GLY A 160 4.01 10.35 23.08
CA GLY A 160 4.26 11.54 23.90
C GLY A 160 4.62 12.80 23.11
N ALA A 161 4.43 12.81 21.80
CA ALA A 161 4.52 14.02 20.99
C ALA A 161 3.15 14.69 20.86
N ASP A 162 3.16 16.02 20.84
CA ASP A 162 1.98 16.82 20.52
C ASP A 162 1.70 16.74 19.01
N VAL A 163 0.51 16.27 18.65
CA VAL A 163 0.05 16.09 17.27
C VAL A 163 -1.35 16.68 17.15
N PRO A 164 -1.57 17.65 16.24
CA PRO A 164 -2.88 18.26 16.07
C PRO A 164 -3.87 17.25 15.49
N TRP A 165 -5.11 17.28 16.00
CA TRP A 165 -6.23 16.60 15.36
C TRP A 165 -6.68 17.40 14.15
N VAL A 166 -6.78 16.77 12.97
CA VAL A 166 -7.12 17.46 11.72
C VAL A 166 -8.24 16.72 11.00
N GLU A 167 -9.29 17.46 10.64
CA GLU A 167 -10.45 16.95 9.89
C GLU A 167 -10.46 17.41 8.43
N GLY A 168 -9.50 18.26 8.04
CA GLY A 168 -9.33 18.77 6.68
C GLY A 168 -8.80 17.72 5.68
N CYS A 169 -8.66 18.12 4.42
CA CYS A 169 -8.05 17.27 3.38
C CYS A 169 -6.66 16.78 3.84
N PRO A 170 -6.31 15.48 3.68
CA PRO A 170 -7.04 14.44 2.95
C PRO A 170 -8.06 13.63 3.79
N PHE A 171 -8.21 13.91 5.08
CA PHE A 171 -9.08 13.15 6.00
C PHE A 171 -10.58 13.34 5.73
N THR A 172 -10.97 14.40 5.01
CA THR A 172 -12.34 14.58 4.50
C THR A 172 -12.77 13.52 3.50
N CYS A 173 -11.82 12.88 2.80
CA CYS A 173 -12.12 11.93 1.73
C CYS A 173 -12.31 10.50 2.26
N CYS A 174 -11.50 10.10 3.24
CA CYS A 174 -11.58 8.82 3.93
C CYS A 174 -10.82 8.88 5.27
N PRO A 175 -11.13 8.01 6.25
CA PRO A 175 -10.48 8.02 7.57
C PRO A 175 -8.96 7.75 7.54
N HIS A 176 -8.51 6.86 6.66
CA HIS A 176 -7.09 6.45 6.54
C HIS A 176 -6.51 6.73 5.14
N PRO A 177 -6.36 8.00 4.74
CA PRO A 177 -5.94 8.37 3.38
C PRO A 177 -4.53 7.87 3.03
N GLN A 178 -3.64 7.76 4.01
CA GLN A 178 -2.29 7.22 3.80
C GLN A 178 -2.32 5.76 3.35
N TYR A 179 -3.11 4.93 4.03
CA TYR A 179 -3.22 3.51 3.74
C TYR A 179 -3.93 3.27 2.41
N VAL A 180 -5.00 4.02 2.12
CA VAL A 180 -5.62 4.02 0.79
C VAL A 180 -4.60 4.41 -0.28
N GLY A 181 -3.83 5.47 -0.04
CA GLY A 181 -2.81 5.93 -0.97
C GLY A 181 -1.71 4.88 -1.22
N ALA A 182 -1.29 4.15 -0.19
CA ALA A 182 -0.33 3.07 -0.31
C ALA A 182 -0.89 1.88 -1.11
N MET A 183 -2.15 1.48 -0.88
CA MET A 183 -2.81 0.43 -1.66
C MET A 183 -2.93 0.80 -3.14
N LEU A 184 -3.35 2.03 -3.45
CA LEU A 184 -3.44 2.52 -4.84
C LEU A 184 -2.07 2.55 -5.52
N SER A 185 -1.04 2.99 -4.79
CA SER A 185 0.34 3.00 -5.31
C SER A 185 0.83 1.59 -5.62
N LEU A 186 0.55 0.62 -4.73
CA LEU A 186 0.88 -0.78 -4.99
C LEU A 186 0.12 -1.30 -6.21
N LEU A 187 -1.18 -1.05 -6.33
CA LEU A 187 -1.94 -1.51 -7.50
C LEU A 187 -1.40 -0.94 -8.81
N GLY A 188 -1.15 0.37 -8.86
CA GLY A 188 -0.57 1.00 -10.05
C GLY A 188 0.83 0.43 -10.37
N LEU A 189 1.69 0.24 -9.37
CA LEU A 189 2.99 -0.39 -9.59
C LEU A 189 2.85 -1.83 -10.11
N GLY A 190 1.93 -2.62 -9.53
CA GLY A 190 1.64 -3.98 -9.96
C GLY A 190 1.18 -4.03 -11.41
N MET A 191 0.29 -3.13 -11.82
CA MET A 191 -0.17 -3.03 -13.21
C MET A 191 0.95 -2.67 -14.20
N LEU A 192 2.00 -1.95 -13.76
CA LEU A 192 3.15 -1.60 -14.60
C LEU A 192 4.26 -2.65 -14.62
N THR A 193 4.25 -3.62 -13.70
CA THR A 193 5.41 -4.52 -13.51
C THR A 193 5.04 -6.01 -13.53
N ILE A 194 3.84 -6.40 -13.13
CA ILE A 194 3.44 -7.81 -13.09
C ILE A 194 3.02 -8.28 -14.48
N THR A 195 3.87 -9.11 -15.11
CA THR A 195 3.55 -9.84 -16.33
C THR A 195 2.64 -11.03 -16.04
N PRO A 196 2.03 -11.67 -17.06
CA PRO A 196 1.32 -12.93 -16.88
C PRO A 196 2.19 -14.02 -16.22
N PHE A 197 3.50 -14.03 -16.48
CA PHE A 197 4.44 -14.97 -15.86
C PHE A 197 4.64 -14.67 -14.36
N HIS A 198 4.78 -13.39 -13.98
CA HIS A 198 4.79 -12.99 -12.57
C HIS A 198 3.47 -13.34 -11.86
N SER A 199 2.34 -13.11 -12.53
CA SER A 199 1.02 -13.46 -12.03
C SER A 199 0.90 -14.96 -11.78
N ALA A 200 1.33 -15.78 -12.73
CA ALA A 200 1.35 -17.25 -12.63
C ALA A 200 2.34 -17.78 -11.58
N ASN A 201 3.17 -16.93 -11.00
CA ASN A 201 4.06 -17.25 -9.89
C ASN A 201 3.60 -16.63 -8.56
N GLY A 202 2.38 -16.09 -8.49
CA GLY A 202 1.78 -15.63 -7.23
C GLY A 202 2.15 -14.21 -6.79
N MET A 203 2.72 -13.38 -7.68
CA MET A 203 3.04 -11.98 -7.33
C MET A 203 1.80 -11.17 -6.92
N TRP A 204 0.64 -11.43 -7.53
CA TRP A 204 -0.61 -10.77 -7.13
C TRP A 204 -1.07 -11.18 -5.73
N LEU A 205 -0.87 -12.44 -5.33
CA LEU A 205 -1.18 -12.90 -3.97
C LEU A 205 -0.29 -12.19 -2.94
N MET A 206 0.99 -12.04 -3.25
CA MET A 206 1.93 -11.30 -2.41
C MET A 206 1.51 -9.82 -2.29
N MET A 207 1.11 -9.17 -3.38
CA MET A 207 0.68 -7.76 -3.34
C MET A 207 -0.67 -7.57 -2.64
N SER A 208 -1.64 -8.48 -2.85
CA SER A 208 -2.95 -8.41 -2.22
C SER A 208 -2.88 -8.68 -0.72
N SER A 209 -1.89 -9.46 -0.24
CA SER A 209 -1.66 -9.63 1.20
C SER A 209 -1.41 -8.31 1.94
N GLN A 210 -0.74 -7.35 1.30
CA GLN A 210 -0.52 -6.01 1.88
C GLN A 210 -1.83 -5.29 2.14
N TRP A 211 -2.83 -5.47 1.27
CA TRP A 211 -4.14 -4.86 1.43
C TRP A 211 -4.84 -5.39 2.67
N VAL A 212 -4.79 -6.71 2.88
CA VAL A 212 -5.32 -7.35 4.10
C VAL A 212 -4.65 -6.75 5.33
N PHE A 213 -3.32 -6.61 5.33
CA PHE A 213 -2.63 -6.03 6.48
C PHE A 213 -2.98 -4.56 6.74
N TYR A 214 -3.13 -3.74 5.70
CA TYR A 214 -3.57 -2.35 5.87
C TYR A 214 -5.01 -2.28 6.42
N VAL A 215 -5.93 -3.10 5.91
CA VAL A 215 -7.31 -3.15 6.43
C VAL A 215 -7.33 -3.58 7.90
N LEU A 216 -6.55 -4.60 8.27
CA LEU A 216 -6.42 -5.02 9.67
C LEU A 216 -5.86 -3.91 10.56
N THR A 217 -4.89 -3.14 10.05
CA THR A 217 -4.28 -2.03 10.80
C THR A 217 -5.28 -0.89 10.98
N MET A 218 -6.04 -0.52 9.94
CA MET A 218 -7.14 0.45 10.05
C MET A 218 -8.13 0.04 11.14
N TYR A 219 -8.58 -1.22 11.10
CA TYR A 219 -9.54 -1.74 12.07
C TYR A 219 -9.01 -1.67 13.51
N VAL A 220 -7.74 -1.98 13.72
CA VAL A 220 -7.09 -1.89 15.05
C VAL A 220 -7.02 -0.43 15.51
N GLU A 221 -6.63 0.51 14.65
CA GLU A 221 -6.51 1.93 14.98
C GLU A 221 -7.85 2.60 15.28
N GLU A 222 -8.94 2.18 14.63
CA GLU A 222 -10.27 2.73 14.87
C GLU A 222 -10.92 2.22 16.17
N LYS A 223 -10.56 1.01 16.62
CA LYS A 223 -11.26 0.32 17.72
C LYS A 223 -10.50 0.33 19.05
N LEU A 224 -9.18 0.52 19.06
CA LEU A 224 -8.30 0.37 20.23
C LEU A 224 -7.40 1.61 20.41
#